data_AF-A0A1Q4EDF7-F1
#
_entry.id   AF-A0A1Q4EDF7-F1
#
_cell.length_a   1.000
_cell.length_b   1.000
_cell.length_c   1.000
_cell.angle_alpha   90.00
_cell.angle_beta   90.00
_cell.angle_gamma   90.00
#
_symmetry.space_group_name_H-M   'P 1'
#
loop_
_entity.id
_entity.type
_entity.pdbx_description
1 polymer ?
#
loop_
_entity_poly.entity_id
_entity_poly.type
_entity_poly.pdbx_seq_one_letter_code
_entity_poly.pdbx_strand_id
1 'polypeptide(L)'
;MYDRLGFDPPWIGYIAISSGTAVGGGAFVGAPADNRVEIAYFTLADHRRTGVATQIARRLVEIARHHAPGIALYAKTMPEENASTRILTRLGFRRIGTDIDDEIGEAWAWLLR
;
A
#
# COMPACT_ATOMS: atom_id res chain seq x y z
N MET A 1 -1.77 17.43 13.26
CA MET A 1 -1.28 16.04 13.16
C MET A 1 0.02 15.97 12.34
N TYR A 2 0.13 16.70 11.21
CA TYR A 2 1.39 16.85 10.46
C TYR A 2 2.48 17.71 11.14
N ASP A 3 2.12 18.75 11.90
CA ASP A 3 3.09 19.66 12.54
C ASP A 3 3.95 19.03 13.65
N ARG A 4 3.69 17.77 14.03
CA ARG A 4 4.34 17.13 15.18
C ARG A 4 5.17 15.87 14.83
N LEU A 5 5.02 15.33 13.62
CA LEU A 5 5.69 14.09 13.18
C LEU A 5 6.65 14.30 12.00
N GLY A 6 6.51 15.41 11.25
CA GLY A 6 7.24 15.59 10.00
C GLY A 6 6.76 14.63 8.90
N PHE A 7 7.38 14.73 7.72
CA PHE A 7 7.20 13.80 6.61
C PHE A 7 8.58 13.51 6.01
N ASP A 8 8.84 12.27 5.62
CA ASP A 8 10.14 11.84 5.09
C ASP A 8 9.95 11.25 3.69
N PRO A 9 10.13 12.02 2.60
CA PRO A 9 10.02 11.49 1.25
C PRO A 9 11.05 10.36 1.00
N PRO A 10 10.67 9.25 0.32
CA PRO A 10 9.41 9.04 -0.39
C PRO A 10 8.28 8.42 0.47
N TRP A 11 8.45 8.31 1.78
CA TRP A 11 7.54 7.63 2.70
C TRP A 11 6.35 8.51 3.09
N ILE A 12 5.58 8.89 2.07
CA ILE A 12 4.47 9.84 2.14
C ILE A 12 3.24 9.31 1.39
N GLY A 13 2.17 10.11 1.38
CA GLY A 13 0.99 9.89 0.55
C GLY A 13 1.17 10.38 -0.89
N TYR A 14 0.54 9.67 -1.83
CA TYR A 14 0.52 9.93 -3.25
C TYR A 14 -0.91 9.91 -3.77
N ILE A 15 -1.26 10.88 -4.62
CA ILE A 15 -2.52 10.90 -5.36
C ILE A 15 -2.27 10.35 -6.75
N ALA A 16 -3.07 9.39 -7.17
CA ALA A 16 -3.05 8.88 -8.54
C ALA A 16 -3.93 9.75 -9.42
N ILE A 17 -3.34 10.34 -10.46
CA ILE A 17 -4.05 11.17 -11.44
C ILE A 17 -4.06 10.48 -12.80
N SER A 18 -5.24 10.45 -13.43
CA SER A 18 -5.43 9.98 -14.81
C SER A 18 -6.19 11.05 -15.58
N SER A 19 -5.64 11.49 -16.71
CA SER A 19 -6.23 12.54 -17.57
C SER A 19 -6.66 13.81 -16.83
N GLY A 20 -5.88 14.23 -15.83
CA GLY A 20 -6.16 15.43 -15.02
C GLY A 20 -7.13 15.21 -13.85
N THR A 21 -7.66 14.00 -13.66
CA THR A 21 -8.60 13.68 -12.58
C THR A 21 -7.96 12.74 -11.56
N ALA A 22 -8.21 12.99 -10.26
CA ALA A 22 -7.82 12.07 -9.21
C ALA A 22 -8.65 10.78 -9.30
N VAL A 23 -7.97 9.62 -9.37
CA VAL A 23 -8.62 8.30 -9.54
C VAL A 23 -8.44 7.38 -8.33
N GLY A 24 -7.58 7.76 -7.40
CA GLY A 24 -7.26 6.99 -6.20
C GLY A 24 -6.02 7.54 -5.51
N GLY A 25 -5.51 6.78 -4.56
CA GLY A 25 -4.32 7.17 -3.82
C GLY A 25 -3.59 5.96 -3.26
N GLY A 26 -2.34 6.17 -2.93
CA GLY A 26 -1.48 5.21 -2.26
C GLY A 26 -0.61 5.93 -1.24
N ALA A 27 -0.23 5.27 -0.17
CA ALA A 27 0.62 5.86 0.85
C ALA A 27 1.55 4.80 1.42
N PHE A 28 2.70 5.27 1.90
CA PHE A 28 3.42 4.57 2.94
C PHE A 28 2.83 5.00 4.28
N VAL A 29 2.45 4.03 5.13
CA VAL A 29 1.79 4.32 6.42
C VAL A 29 2.73 5.10 7.36
N GLY A 30 4.04 4.93 7.16
CA GLY A 30 5.09 5.73 7.78
C GLY A 30 6.45 5.45 7.14
N ALA A 31 7.50 6.04 7.72
CA ALA A 31 8.87 5.73 7.34
C ALA A 31 9.21 4.25 7.62
N PRO A 32 10.15 3.65 6.86
CA PRO A 32 10.62 2.30 7.10
C PRO A 32 11.09 2.07 8.54
N ALA A 33 10.72 0.93 9.10
CA ALA A 33 11.22 0.42 10.37
C ALA A 33 11.59 -1.05 10.20
N ASP A 34 12.71 -1.48 10.81
CA ASP A 34 13.21 -2.86 10.73
C ASP A 34 13.34 -3.41 9.28
N ASN A 35 13.83 -2.56 8.37
CA ASN A 35 13.95 -2.84 6.93
C ASN A 35 12.60 -3.24 6.27
N ARG A 36 11.50 -2.70 6.78
CA ARG A 36 10.15 -2.95 6.30
C ARG A 36 9.35 -1.65 6.22
N VAL A 37 8.51 -1.52 5.21
CA VAL A 37 7.56 -0.40 5.09
C VAL A 37 6.18 -0.91 4.73
N GLU A 38 5.15 -0.34 5.36
CA GLU A 38 3.76 -0.69 5.06
C GLU A 38 3.18 0.21 3.97
N ILE A 39 2.45 -0.41 3.04
CA ILE A 39 1.73 0.28 1.97
C ILE A 39 0.22 0.17 2.15
N ALA A 40 -0.47 1.28 1.92
CA ALA A 40 -1.92 1.35 1.79
C ALA A 40 -2.28 1.92 0.43
N TYR A 41 -3.38 1.47 -0.17
CA TYR A 41 -3.85 1.99 -1.45
C TYR A 41 -5.35 1.83 -1.62
N PHE A 42 -5.94 2.71 -2.41
CA PHE A 42 -7.36 2.69 -2.74
C PHE A 42 -7.61 3.23 -4.15
N THR A 43 -8.83 3.01 -4.63
CA THR A 43 -9.34 3.57 -5.88
C THR A 43 -10.74 4.10 -5.63
N LEU A 44 -11.04 5.27 -6.19
CA LEU A 44 -12.35 5.89 -6.07
C LEU A 44 -13.42 5.00 -6.73
N ALA A 45 -14.66 5.07 -6.22
CA ALA A 45 -15.75 4.18 -6.63
C ALA A 45 -15.93 4.12 -8.16
N ASP A 46 -15.94 5.28 -8.81
CA ASP A 46 -16.15 5.44 -10.26
C ASP A 46 -14.99 4.90 -11.11
N HIS A 47 -13.84 4.65 -10.49
CA HIS A 47 -12.64 4.13 -11.14
C HIS A 47 -12.32 2.69 -10.75
N ARG A 48 -13.19 2.01 -9.99
CA ARG A 48 -12.99 0.59 -9.64
C ARG A 48 -13.05 -0.31 -10.88
N ARG A 49 -12.44 -1.50 -10.78
CA ARG A 49 -12.40 -2.54 -11.84
C ARG A 49 -11.68 -2.13 -13.14
N THR A 50 -10.99 -0.99 -13.16
CA THR A 50 -10.17 -0.52 -14.30
C THR A 50 -8.68 -0.86 -14.16
N GLY A 51 -8.28 -1.50 -13.06
CA GLY A 51 -6.89 -1.82 -12.74
C GLY A 51 -6.10 -0.69 -12.07
N VAL A 52 -6.72 0.44 -11.75
CA VAL A 52 -6.08 1.59 -11.07
C VAL A 52 -5.42 1.18 -9.75
N ALA A 53 -6.13 0.49 -8.84
CA ALA A 53 -5.56 0.02 -7.57
C ALA A 53 -4.28 -0.82 -7.77
N THR A 54 -4.28 -1.71 -8.77
CA THR A 54 -3.11 -2.53 -9.12
C THR A 54 -1.93 -1.67 -9.57
N GLN A 55 -2.19 -0.62 -10.35
CA GLN A 55 -1.15 0.30 -10.81
C GLN A 55 -0.59 1.12 -9.64
N ILE A 56 -1.45 1.61 -8.74
CA ILE A 56 -1.05 2.33 -7.55
C ILE A 56 -0.16 1.46 -6.65
N ALA A 57 -0.62 0.25 -6.31
CA ALA A 57 0.15 -0.68 -5.48
C ALA A 57 1.51 -1.01 -6.11
N ARG A 58 1.55 -1.24 -7.43
CA ARG A 58 2.80 -1.46 -8.17
C ARG A 58 3.74 -0.25 -8.08
N ARG A 59 3.22 0.97 -8.23
CA ARG A 59 4.02 2.19 -8.14
C ARG A 59 4.60 2.39 -6.75
N LEU A 60 3.87 2.06 -5.68
CA LEU A 60 4.43 2.09 -4.32
C LEU A 60 5.58 1.09 -4.16
N VAL A 61 5.44 -0.13 -4.71
CA VAL A 61 6.53 -1.12 -4.73
C VAL A 61 7.76 -0.57 -5.46
N GLU A 62 7.58 0.01 -6.65
CA GLU A 62 8.65 0.60 -7.44
C GLU A 62 9.36 1.75 -6.69
N ILE A 63 8.60 2.66 -6.07
CA ILE A 63 9.14 3.77 -5.29
C ILE A 63 9.99 3.26 -4.13
N ALA A 64 9.47 2.30 -3.35
CA ALA A 64 10.17 1.74 -2.20
C ALA A 64 11.47 1.07 -2.61
N ARG A 65 11.45 0.25 -3.67
CA ARG A 65 12.63 -0.48 -4.15
C ARG A 65 13.68 0.41 -4.79
N HIS A 66 13.26 1.52 -5.40
CA HIS A 66 14.19 2.49 -5.95
C HIS A 66 14.98 3.21 -4.85
N HIS A 67 14.33 3.61 -3.76
CA HIS A 67 14.96 4.38 -2.68
C HIS A 67 15.62 3.52 -1.61
N ALA A 68 15.07 2.33 -1.34
CA ALA A 68 15.61 1.36 -0.40
C ALA A 68 15.65 -0.03 -1.05
N PRO A 69 16.68 -0.32 -1.86
CA PRO A 69 16.87 -1.65 -2.43
C PRO A 69 16.91 -2.72 -1.33
N GLY A 70 16.11 -3.77 -1.49
CA GLY A 70 16.02 -4.87 -0.51
C GLY A 70 15.06 -4.61 0.67
N ILE A 71 14.34 -3.50 0.70
CA ILE A 71 13.31 -3.25 1.72
C ILE A 71 12.14 -4.24 1.56
N ALA A 72 11.65 -4.78 2.68
CA ALA A 72 10.43 -5.59 2.67
C ALA A 72 9.20 -4.68 2.60
N LEU A 73 8.23 -5.01 1.76
CA LEU A 73 6.95 -4.30 1.71
C LEU A 73 5.89 -5.11 2.46
N TYR A 74 5.15 -4.42 3.31
CA TYR A 74 4.08 -4.96 4.13
C TYR A 74 2.73 -4.37 3.71
N ALA A 75 1.66 -5.14 3.84
CA ALA A 75 0.31 -4.65 3.63
C ALA A 75 -0.67 -5.43 4.51
N LYS A 76 -1.73 -4.74 4.93
CA LYS A 76 -2.86 -5.34 5.64
C LYS A 76 -4.11 -5.34 4.75
N THR A 77 -4.95 -6.35 4.89
CA THR A 77 -6.27 -6.41 4.26
C THR A 77 -7.29 -6.93 5.25
N MET A 78 -8.58 -6.69 4.99
CA MET A 78 -9.66 -7.46 5.65
C MET A 78 -9.37 -8.98 5.53
N PRO A 79 -9.75 -9.78 6.54
CA PRO A 79 -9.42 -11.21 6.63
C PRO A 79 -10.35 -12.06 5.76
N GLU A 80 -10.63 -11.59 4.54
CA GLU A 80 -11.49 -12.22 3.54
C GLU A 80 -10.93 -11.97 2.14
N GLU A 81 -11.28 -12.85 1.19
CA GLU A 81 -10.89 -12.70 -0.20
C GLU A 81 -11.56 -11.48 -0.84
N ASN A 82 -10.76 -10.54 -1.34
CA ASN A 82 -11.25 -9.29 -1.89
C ASN A 82 -10.36 -8.78 -3.04
N ALA A 83 -10.60 -7.55 -3.49
CA ALA A 83 -9.79 -6.97 -4.57
C ALA A 83 -8.32 -6.81 -4.18
N SER A 84 -8.03 -6.39 -2.95
CA SER A 84 -6.67 -6.19 -2.45
C SER A 84 -5.92 -7.51 -2.31
N THR A 85 -6.55 -8.59 -1.80
CA THR A 85 -5.90 -9.91 -1.71
C THR A 85 -5.44 -10.41 -3.08
N ARG A 86 -6.28 -10.25 -4.11
CA ARG A 86 -5.93 -10.60 -5.50
C ARG A 86 -4.81 -9.73 -6.07
N ILE A 87 -4.83 -8.43 -5.78
CA ILE A 87 -3.78 -7.49 -6.22
C ILE A 87 -2.44 -7.86 -5.59
N LEU A 88 -2.40 -8.02 -4.27
CA LEU A 88 -1.20 -8.37 -3.51
C LEU A 88 -0.61 -9.69 -4.01
N THR A 89 -1.44 -10.72 -4.17
CA THR A 89 -1.03 -12.02 -4.72
C THR A 89 -0.41 -11.86 -6.12
N ARG A 90 -1.05 -11.08 -7.00
CA ARG A 90 -0.54 -10.83 -8.36
C ARG A 90 0.79 -10.07 -8.38
N LEU A 91 1.02 -9.21 -7.39
CA LEU A 91 2.29 -8.48 -7.22
C LEU A 91 3.37 -9.30 -6.51
N GLY A 92 3.09 -10.56 -6.16
CA GLY A 92 4.05 -11.47 -5.54
C GLY A 92 4.12 -11.39 -4.02
N PHE A 93 3.25 -10.60 -3.38
CA PHE A 93 3.11 -10.64 -1.93
C PHE A 93 2.62 -12.02 -1.50
N ARG A 94 3.11 -12.46 -0.34
CA ARG A 94 2.66 -13.70 0.31
C ARG A 94 1.96 -13.34 1.60
N ARG A 95 0.82 -13.96 1.88
CA ARG A 95 0.18 -13.87 3.19
C ARG A 95 1.06 -14.57 4.21
N ILE A 96 1.47 -13.85 5.25
CA ILE A 96 2.36 -14.34 6.31
C ILE A 96 1.64 -14.62 7.64
N GLY A 97 0.34 -14.29 7.74
CA GLY A 97 -0.46 -14.55 8.93
C GLY A 97 -1.59 -13.54 9.07
N THR A 98 -1.97 -13.30 10.32
CA THR A 98 -2.89 -12.24 10.74
C THR A 98 -2.15 -11.21 11.60
N ASP A 99 -2.68 -10.00 11.67
CA ASP A 99 -2.22 -8.90 12.49
C ASP A 99 -3.43 -8.09 12.98
N ILE A 100 -3.23 -7.17 13.90
CA ILE A 100 -4.27 -6.23 14.33
C ILE A 100 -4.06 -4.91 13.61
N ASP A 101 -5.15 -4.38 13.09
CA ASP A 101 -5.26 -3.05 12.52
C ASP A 101 -6.24 -2.22 13.35
N ASP A 102 -5.91 -0.96 13.59
CA ASP A 102 -6.68 -0.10 14.48
C ASP A 102 -8.07 0.24 13.90
N GLU A 103 -8.24 0.17 12.57
CA GLU A 103 -9.51 0.48 11.89
C GLU A 103 -10.33 -0.77 11.59
N ILE A 104 -9.70 -1.84 11.09
CA ILE A 104 -10.41 -3.05 10.63
C ILE A 104 -10.42 -4.21 11.65
N GLY A 105 -9.66 -4.11 12.74
CA GLY A 105 -9.50 -5.19 13.72
C GLY A 105 -8.57 -6.28 13.22
N GLU A 106 -9.00 -7.54 13.22
CA GLU A 106 -8.19 -8.63 12.69
C GLU A 106 -7.99 -8.46 11.18
N ALA A 107 -6.74 -8.42 10.74
CA ALA A 107 -6.34 -8.20 9.36
C ALA A 107 -5.46 -9.35 8.86
N TRP A 108 -5.53 -9.67 7.57
CA TRP A 108 -4.51 -10.52 6.93
C TRP A 108 -3.26 -9.70 6.65
N ALA A 109 -2.13 -10.28 7.04
CA ALA A 109 -0.79 -9.71 6.92
C ALA A 109 -0.09 -10.23 5.66
N TRP A 110 0.42 -9.33 4.82
CA TRP A 110 1.05 -9.66 3.54
C TRP A 110 2.47 -9.12 3.46
N LEU A 111 3.39 -9.89 2.88
CA LEU A 111 4.80 -9.50 2.75
C LEU A 111 5.33 -9.75 1.34
N LEU A 112 6.05 -8.76 0.80
CA LEU A 112 6.88 -8.87 -0.40
C LEU A 112 8.34 -8.59 -0.01
N ARG A 113 9.21 -9.59 -0.18
CA ARG A 113 10.66 -9.48 0.11
C ARG A 113 11.46 -9.03 -1.09
#